data_AF-A0A7K1GSL1-F1
#
_entry.id   AF-A0A7K1GSL1-F1
#
_cell.length_a   1.000
_cell.length_b   1.000
_cell.length_c   1.000
_cell.angle_alpha   90.00
_cell.angle_beta   90.00
_cell.angle_gamma   90.00
#
_symmetry.space_group_name_H-M   'P 1'
#
loop_
_entity.id
_entity.type
_entity.pdbx_description
1 polymer ?
#
loop_
_entity_poly.entity_id
_entity_poly.type
_entity_poly.pdbx_seq_one_letter_code
_entity_poly.pdbx_strand_id
1 'polypeptide(L)'
;ANSLFDSVLVRRLGIPISLSILAIEVAKRKDFDLLPIGMPGNFLVRSRHDDDQYFDPFRGADPLSSRECADLFLNLNPQARWSDSYLQPTSNRAVIIRMLTNLKMIYIQTNNTVGLRWVMRLRLMFTEVAVSENDQWARLMRSTN
;
A
#
# COMPACT_ATOMS: atom_id res chain seq x y z
N ALA A 1 8.74 -8.31 8.96
CA ALA A 1 8.35 -7.03 8.32
C ALA A 1 6.83 -6.89 8.41
N ASN A 2 6.28 -5.71 8.72
CA ASN A 2 4.82 -5.52 8.89
C ASN A 2 4.03 -5.52 7.55
N SER A 3 4.70 -5.79 6.43
CA SER A 3 4.06 -6.02 5.12
C SER A 3 3.90 -7.51 4.79
N LEU A 4 4.48 -8.42 5.60
CA LEU A 4 4.28 -9.87 5.49
C LEU A 4 3.04 -10.25 6.30
N PHE A 5 1.99 -10.70 5.64
CA PHE A 5 0.67 -10.82 6.25
C PHE A 5 0.62 -11.88 7.36
N ASP A 6 1.33 -13.00 7.20
CA ASP A 6 1.56 -14.02 8.22
C ASP A 6 2.11 -13.39 9.52
N SER A 7 3.12 -12.53 9.38
CA SER A 7 3.77 -11.87 10.50
C SER A 7 2.87 -10.81 11.13
N VAL A 8 2.04 -10.12 10.33
CA VAL A 8 1.04 -9.15 10.82
C VAL A 8 -0.01 -9.85 11.68
N LEU A 9 -0.53 -10.99 11.24
CA LEU A 9 -1.53 -11.75 11.98
C LEU A 9 -0.99 -12.28 13.31
N VAL A 10 0.24 -12.80 13.32
CA VAL A 10 0.89 -13.30 14.55
C VAL A 10 1.20 -12.17 15.52
N ARG A 11 1.80 -11.07 15.03
CA ARG A 11 2.29 -9.98 15.88
C ARG A 11 1.23 -8.94 16.23
N ARG A 12 0.10 -8.94 15.51
CA ARG A 12 -0.96 -7.93 15.58
C ARG A 12 -0.45 -6.50 15.37
N LEU A 13 0.58 -6.37 14.53
CA LEU A 13 1.25 -5.09 14.21
C LEU A 13 1.37 -4.95 12.69
N GLY A 14 0.50 -4.12 12.11
CA GLY A 14 0.48 -3.83 10.68
C GLY A 14 0.99 -2.44 10.33
N ILE A 15 1.08 -2.17 9.04
CA ILE A 15 1.20 -0.85 8.41
C ILE A 15 -0.12 -0.51 7.68
N PRO A 16 -0.34 0.73 7.21
CA PRO A 16 -1.61 1.15 6.60
C PRO A 16 -2.19 0.15 5.59
N ILE A 17 -1.42 -0.20 4.56
CA ILE A 17 -1.91 -1.13 3.52
C ILE A 17 -2.27 -2.52 4.06
N SER A 18 -1.51 -3.05 5.03
CA SER A 18 -1.77 -4.40 5.56
C SER A 18 -3.02 -4.45 6.43
N LEU A 19 -3.27 -3.40 7.22
CA LEU A 19 -4.48 -3.32 8.04
C LEU A 19 -5.71 -3.06 7.16
N SER A 20 -5.57 -2.27 6.10
CA SER A 20 -6.65 -2.06 5.14
C SER A 20 -7.02 -3.32 4.36
N ILE A 21 -6.03 -4.13 3.96
CA ILE A 21 -6.30 -5.45 3.35
C ILE A 21 -7.00 -6.36 4.35
N LEU A 22 -6.54 -6.40 5.60
CA LEU A 22 -7.21 -7.18 6.64
C LEU A 22 -8.67 -6.74 6.84
N ALA A 23 -8.93 -5.43 6.87
CA ALA A 23 -10.28 -4.90 6.98
C ALA A 23 -11.16 -5.30 5.79
N ILE A 24 -10.65 -5.19 4.55
CA ILE A 24 -11.36 -5.62 3.34
C ILE A 24 -11.71 -7.11 3.41
N GLU A 25 -10.75 -7.95 3.80
CA GLU A 25 -10.94 -9.40 3.88
C GLU A 25 -11.92 -9.80 4.99
N VAL A 26 -11.89 -9.10 6.13
CA VAL A 26 -12.85 -9.34 7.23
C VAL A 26 -14.25 -8.87 6.83
N ALA A 27 -14.38 -7.69 6.23
CA ALA A 27 -15.64 -7.14 5.75
C ALA A 27 -16.31 -8.05 4.73
N LYS A 28 -15.53 -8.58 3.77
CA LYS A 28 -16.02 -9.53 2.77
C LYS A 28 -16.62 -10.80 3.38
N ARG A 29 -16.09 -11.29 4.51
CA ARG A 29 -16.63 -12.45 5.25
C ARG A 29 -17.93 -12.14 6.01
N LYS A 30 -18.30 -10.86 6.07
CA LYS A 30 -19.54 -10.35 6.65
C LYS A 30 -20.46 -9.74 5.58
N ASP A 31 -20.25 -10.13 4.32
CA ASP A 31 -21.03 -9.66 3.17
C ASP A 31 -21.00 -8.13 3.00
N PHE A 32 -19.92 -7.49 3.44
CA PHE A 32 -19.68 -6.06 3.27
C PHE A 32 -18.51 -5.83 2.30
N ASP A 33 -18.80 -5.17 1.17
CA ASP A 33 -17.82 -4.93 0.12
C ASP A 33 -17.07 -3.63 0.34
N LEU A 34 -15.81 -3.74 0.79
CA LEU A 34 -14.87 -2.63 0.86
C LEU A 34 -13.97 -2.59 -0.38
N LEU A 35 -13.81 -1.41 -0.96
CA LEU A 35 -12.93 -1.10 -2.07
C LEU A 35 -11.64 -0.44 -1.54
N PRO A 36 -10.45 -0.87 -1.99
CA PRO A 36 -9.20 -0.24 -1.59
C PRO A 36 -9.01 1.11 -2.30
N ILE A 37 -8.51 2.10 -1.58
CA ILE A 37 -8.28 3.46 -2.09
C ILE A 37 -6.79 3.80 -1.97
N GLY A 38 -6.15 3.97 -3.13
CA GLY A 38 -4.71 4.11 -3.27
C GLY A 38 -4.18 5.53 -3.07
N MET A 39 -4.74 6.33 -2.16
CA MET A 39 -4.35 7.74 -1.97
C MET A 39 -2.83 7.90 -1.79
N PRO A 40 -2.17 8.92 -2.36
CA PRO A 40 -0.75 9.13 -2.09
C PRO A 40 -0.50 9.41 -0.60
N GLY A 41 0.53 8.81 -0.02
CA GLY A 41 0.86 8.93 1.40
C GLY A 41 0.02 8.05 2.35
N ASN A 42 -1.24 7.75 2.01
CA ASN A 42 -2.18 7.01 2.87
C ASN A 42 -2.79 5.79 2.17
N PHE A 43 -3.45 4.88 2.87
CA PHE A 43 -4.16 3.77 2.22
C PHE A 43 -5.51 3.58 2.89
N LEU A 44 -6.56 4.01 2.21
CA LEU A 44 -7.91 4.05 2.75
C LEU A 44 -8.74 2.90 2.17
N VAL A 45 -9.94 2.75 2.71
CA VAL A 45 -10.98 1.88 2.16
C VAL A 45 -12.28 2.66 2.05
N ARG A 46 -13.15 2.25 1.13
CA ARG A 46 -14.48 2.84 0.93
C ARG A 46 -15.50 1.73 0.73
N SER A 47 -16.72 1.90 1.23
CA SER A 47 -17.82 0.97 0.93
C SER A 47 -18.15 0.99 -0.56
N ARG A 48 -18.44 -0.15 -1.19
CA ARG A 48 -18.98 -0.18 -2.55
C ARG A 48 -20.36 0.49 -2.65
N HIS A 49 -21.08 0.58 -1.54
CA HIS A 49 -22.45 1.10 -1.48
C HIS A 49 -22.53 2.57 -1.03
N ASP A 50 -21.41 3.16 -0.61
CA ASP A 50 -21.32 4.55 -0.15
C ASP A 50 -20.09 5.21 -0.79
N ASP A 51 -20.32 6.18 -1.66
CA ASP A 51 -19.28 6.90 -2.39
C ASP A 51 -18.67 8.06 -1.58
N ASP A 52 -19.29 8.46 -0.46
CA ASP A 52 -18.96 9.67 0.30
C ASP A 52 -18.22 9.40 1.61
N GLN A 53 -18.14 8.14 2.05
CA GLN A 53 -17.49 7.73 3.30
C GLN A 53 -16.25 6.87 3.09
N TYR A 54 -15.11 7.38 3.56
CA TYR A 54 -13.83 6.69 3.54
C TYR A 54 -13.46 6.25 4.97
N PHE A 55 -12.65 5.22 5.08
CA PHE A 55 -12.14 4.75 6.36
C PHE A 55 -10.63 4.56 6.27
N ASP A 56 -9.93 4.85 7.36
CA ASP A 56 -8.52 4.55 7.53
C ASP A 56 -8.33 3.51 8.65
N PRO A 57 -8.30 2.21 8.31
CA PRO A 57 -8.13 1.13 9.28
C PRO A 57 -6.85 1.20 10.13
N PHE A 58 -5.88 2.05 9.76
CA PHE A 58 -4.68 2.28 10.56
C PHE A 58 -4.83 3.43 11.54
N ARG A 59 -5.63 4.45 11.20
CA ARG A 59 -5.89 5.61 12.06
C ARG A 59 -7.00 5.37 13.07
N GLY A 60 -8.03 4.59 12.73
CA GLY A 60 -9.16 4.33 13.63
C GLY A 60 -10.44 3.95 12.91
N ALA A 61 -11.55 3.96 13.65
CA ALA A 61 -12.87 3.55 13.14
C ALA A 61 -13.70 4.71 12.56
N ASP A 62 -13.33 5.96 12.85
CA ASP A 62 -14.12 7.11 12.43
C ASP A 62 -14.10 7.29 10.91
N PRO A 63 -15.26 7.46 10.27
CA PRO A 63 -15.33 7.74 8.84
C PRO A 63 -14.72 9.11 8.53
N LEU A 64 -14.16 9.22 7.34
CA LEU A 64 -13.58 10.41 6.76
C LEU A 64 -14.42 10.84 5.57
N SER A 65 -14.69 12.14 5.48
CA SER A 65 -15.20 12.79 4.28
C SER A 65 -14.08 13.00 3.24
N SER A 66 -14.46 13.22 1.98
CA SER A 66 -13.51 13.58 0.90
C SER A 66 -12.63 14.78 1.25
N ARG A 67 -13.19 15.76 1.99
CA ARG A 67 -12.45 16.93 2.47
C ARG A 67 -11.37 16.54 3.48
N GLU A 68 -11.71 15.72 4.46
CA GLU A 68 -10.74 15.23 5.46
C GLU A 68 -9.65 14.37 4.81
N CYS A 69 -9.97 13.60 3.76
CA CYS A 69 -8.96 12.90 2.98
C CYS A 69 -8.00 13.86 2.25
N ALA A 70 -8.53 14.96 1.70
CA ALA A 70 -7.70 15.99 1.08
C ALA A 70 -6.78 16.68 2.12
N ASP A 71 -7.29 16.98 3.30
CA ASP A 71 -6.50 17.55 4.40
C ASP A 71 -5.39 16.58 4.84
N LEU A 72 -5.67 15.27 4.96
CA LEU A 72 -4.67 14.25 5.24
C LEU A 72 -3.56 14.19 4.18
N PHE A 73 -3.92 14.33 2.90
CA PHE A 73 -2.96 14.37 1.80
C PHE A 73 -2.07 15.63 1.86
N LEU A 74 -2.67 16.81 2.04
CA LEU A 74 -1.96 18.09 2.06
C LEU A 74 -1.05 18.24 3.28
N ASN A 75 -1.41 17.65 4.42
CA ASN A 75 -0.55 17.60 5.61
C ASN A 75 0.77 16.86 5.35
N LEU A 76 0.74 15.81 4.54
CA LEU A 76 1.94 15.06 4.14
C LEU A 76 2.64 15.69 2.94
N ASN A 77 1.92 16.46 2.12
CA ASN A 77 2.40 17.03 0.87
C ASN A 77 2.01 18.51 0.73
N PRO A 78 2.56 19.43 1.55
CA PRO A 78 2.07 20.81 1.64
C PRO A 78 2.14 21.62 0.34
N GLN A 79 3.00 21.21 -0.60
CA GLN A 79 3.22 21.87 -1.88
C GLN A 79 2.54 21.16 -3.05
N ALA A 80 1.88 20.02 -2.82
CA ALA A 80 1.24 19.26 -3.88
C ALA A 80 -0.21 19.71 -4.10
N ARG A 81 -0.72 19.50 -5.32
CA ARG A 81 -2.12 19.77 -5.66
C ARG A 81 -2.98 18.53 -5.38
N TRP A 82 -4.12 18.73 -4.73
CA TRP A 82 -5.14 17.69 -4.56
C TRP A 82 -5.77 17.27 -5.90
N SER A 83 -6.12 15.99 -6.01
CA SER A 83 -6.93 15.46 -7.11
C SER A 83 -7.93 14.44 -6.58
N ASP A 84 -9.20 14.58 -6.98
CA ASP A 84 -10.25 13.62 -6.61
C ASP A 84 -10.00 12.21 -7.18
N SER A 85 -9.13 12.10 -8.19
CA SER A 85 -8.64 10.80 -8.68
C SER A 85 -7.94 9.98 -7.60
N TYR A 86 -7.41 10.61 -6.55
CA TYR A 86 -6.78 9.93 -5.42
C TYR A 86 -7.77 9.14 -4.55
N LEU A 87 -9.06 9.42 -4.69
CA LEU A 87 -10.15 8.73 -4.01
C LEU A 87 -10.81 7.65 -4.87
N GLN A 88 -10.24 7.35 -6.05
CA GLN A 88 -10.75 6.28 -6.90
C GLN A 88 -10.28 4.91 -6.38
N PRO A 89 -11.14 3.87 -6.51
CA PRO A 89 -10.75 2.49 -6.23
C PRO A 89 -9.49 2.09 -6.97
N THR A 90 -8.55 1.47 -6.26
CA THR A 90 -7.32 0.94 -6.85
C THR A 90 -7.46 -0.55 -7.15
N SER A 91 -6.76 -1.03 -8.16
CA SER A 91 -6.83 -2.44 -8.55
C SER A 91 -6.03 -3.33 -7.61
N ASN A 92 -6.41 -4.61 -7.49
CA ASN A 92 -5.64 -5.60 -6.72
C ASN A 92 -4.17 -5.66 -7.18
N ARG A 93 -3.92 -5.49 -8.49
CA ARG A 93 -2.57 -5.40 -9.05
C ARG A 93 -1.77 -4.22 -8.46
N ALA A 94 -2.38 -3.04 -8.40
CA ALA A 94 -1.76 -1.86 -7.80
C ALA A 94 -1.54 -2.01 -6.28
N VAL A 95 -2.47 -2.66 -5.57
CA VAL A 95 -2.29 -3.00 -4.14
C VAL A 95 -1.06 -3.88 -3.93
N ILE A 96 -0.89 -4.94 -4.73
CA ILE A 96 0.26 -5.85 -4.65
C ILE A 96 1.56 -5.10 -4.93
N ILE A 97 1.61 -4.27 -5.98
CA ILE A 97 2.78 -3.46 -6.30
C ILE A 97 3.15 -2.57 -5.10
N ARG A 98 2.17 -1.93 -4.46
CA ARG A 98 2.40 -1.06 -3.29
C ARG A 98 2.87 -1.85 -2.07
N MET A 99 2.35 -3.06 -1.84
CA MET A 99 2.88 -3.95 -0.79
C MET A 99 4.34 -4.32 -1.04
N LEU A 100 4.69 -4.67 -2.28
CA LEU A 100 6.07 -4.98 -2.67
C LEU A 100 6.97 -3.75 -2.55
N THR A 101 6.46 -2.54 -2.81
CA THR A 101 7.20 -1.28 -2.59
C THR A 101 7.53 -1.13 -1.11
N ASN A 102 6.56 -1.36 -0.22
CA ASN A 102 6.80 -1.27 1.22
C ASN A 102 7.84 -2.32 1.68
N LEU A 103 7.76 -3.57 1.18
CA LEU A 103 8.75 -4.61 1.47
C LEU A 103 10.16 -4.23 0.99
N LYS A 104 10.28 -3.68 -0.23
CA LYS A 104 11.54 -3.17 -0.78
C LYS A 104 12.14 -2.11 0.14
N MET A 105 11.35 -1.13 0.56
CA MET A 105 11.82 -0.07 1.46
C MET A 105 12.29 -0.62 2.80
N ILE A 106 11.56 -1.57 3.38
CA ILE A 106 11.95 -2.25 4.62
C ILE A 106 13.30 -2.96 4.44
N TYR A 107 13.47 -3.75 3.37
CA TYR A 107 14.71 -4.48 3.15
C TYR A 107 15.91 -3.58 2.84
N ILE A 108 15.70 -2.43 2.20
CA ILE A 108 16.73 -1.38 2.07
C ILE A 108 17.11 -0.84 3.44
N GLN A 109 16.13 -0.43 4.26
CA GLN A 109 16.37 0.16 5.59
C GLN A 109 17.05 -0.81 6.55
N THR A 110 16.75 -2.11 6.46
CA THR A 110 17.37 -3.14 7.31
C THR A 110 18.63 -3.76 6.72
N ASN A 111 19.17 -3.23 5.61
CA ASN A 111 20.31 -3.80 4.88
C ASN A 111 20.17 -5.30 4.57
N ASN A 112 18.94 -5.77 4.30
CA ASN A 112 18.68 -7.18 4.01
C ASN A 112 18.77 -7.44 2.50
N THR A 113 19.98 -7.70 2.01
CA THR A 113 20.25 -7.90 0.58
C THR A 113 19.51 -9.12 0.01
N VAL A 114 19.36 -10.19 0.79
CA VAL A 114 18.64 -11.41 0.36
C VAL A 114 17.15 -11.11 0.13
N GLY A 115 16.50 -10.46 1.10
CA GLY A 115 15.12 -10.02 1.01
C GLY A 115 14.92 -9.00 -0.11
N LEU A 116 15.86 -8.07 -0.27
CA LEU A 116 15.84 -7.08 -1.35
C LEU A 116 15.88 -7.74 -2.72
N ARG A 117 16.76 -8.74 -2.94
CA ARG A 117 16.79 -9.49 -4.20
C ARG A 117 15.48 -10.21 -4.46
N TRP A 118 14.93 -10.87 -3.44
CA TRP A 118 13.67 -11.60 -3.54
C TRP A 118 12.50 -10.69 -3.94
N VAL A 119 12.33 -9.55 -3.25
CA VAL A 119 11.22 -8.63 -3.55
C VAL A 119 11.41 -7.97 -4.91
N MET A 120 12.64 -7.62 -5.31
CA MET A 120 12.90 -7.05 -6.62
C MET A 120 12.56 -8.03 -7.74
N ARG A 121 12.91 -9.32 -7.60
CA ARG A 121 12.51 -10.34 -8.58
C ARG A 121 10.99 -10.41 -8.76
N LEU A 122 10.21 -10.33 -7.67
CA LEU A 122 8.74 -10.29 -7.76
C LEU A 122 8.23 -9.02 -8.45
N ARG A 123 8.84 -7.87 -8.15
CA ARG A 123 8.47 -6.57 -8.74
C ARG A 123 8.71 -6.51 -10.24
N LEU A 124 9.78 -7.15 -10.73
CA LEU A 124 10.09 -7.21 -12.16
C LEU A 124 9.10 -8.05 -12.97
N MET A 125 8.21 -8.81 -12.33
CA MET A 125 7.11 -9.51 -13.00
C MET A 125 5.99 -8.56 -13.46
N PHE A 126 5.99 -7.31 -12.98
CA PHE A 126 5.05 -6.26 -13.39
C PHE A 126 5.75 -5.37 -14.41
N THR A 127 5.29 -5.37 -15.66
CA THR A 127 5.94 -4.67 -16.77
C THR A 127 6.03 -3.17 -16.50
N GLU A 128 4.99 -2.59 -15.92
CA GLU A 128 4.92 -1.19 -15.52
C GLU A 128 5.94 -0.79 -14.44
N VAL A 129 6.38 -1.74 -13.62
CA VAL A 129 7.42 -1.52 -12.60
C VAL A 129 8.81 -1.78 -13.18
N ALA A 130 8.95 -2.83 -13.98
CA ALA A 130 10.22 -3.27 -14.54
C ALA A 130 10.95 -2.17 -15.31
N VAL A 131 10.22 -1.37 -16.09
CA VAL A 131 10.75 -0.22 -16.84
C VAL A 131 11.54 0.74 -15.93
N SER A 132 11.06 0.98 -14.71
CA SER A 132 11.68 1.90 -13.76
C SER A 132 12.77 1.27 -12.87
N GLU A 133 12.82 -0.06 -12.74
CA GLU A 133 13.64 -0.76 -11.75
C GLU A 133 14.76 -1.63 -12.33
N ASN A 134 14.78 -1.87 -13.64
CA ASN A 134 15.78 -2.73 -14.30
C ASN A 134 17.24 -2.32 -14.00
N ASP A 135 17.55 -1.02 -14.03
CA ASP A 135 18.91 -0.52 -13.74
C ASP A 135 19.32 -0.74 -12.28
N GLN A 136 18.36 -0.67 -11.36
CA GLN A 136 18.61 -0.93 -9.96
C GLN A 136 18.88 -2.43 -9.73
N TRP A 137 18.12 -3.29 -10.41
CA TRP A 137 18.32 -4.75 -10.36
C TRP A 137 19.70 -5.14 -10.89
N ALA A 138 20.11 -4.60 -12.04
CA ALA A 138 21.42 -4.88 -12.63
C ALA A 138 22.59 -4.45 -11.73
N ARG A 139 22.43 -3.36 -10.96
CA ARG A 139 23.42 -2.93 -9.96
C ARG A 139 23.49 -3.90 -8.77
N LEU A 140 22.35 -4.33 -8.25
CA LEU A 140 22.27 -5.25 -7.12
C LEU A 140 22.90 -6.62 -7.44
N MET A 141 22.71 -7.14 -8.64
CA MET A 141 23.32 -8.41 -9.05
C MET A 141 24.84 -8.32 -9.22
N ARG A 142 25.37 -7.17 -9.63
CA ARG A 142 26.82 -6.95 -9.75
C ARG A 142 27.54 -6.84 -8.41
N SER A 143 26.87 -6.33 -7.38
CA SER A 143 27.47 -6.18 -6.04
C SER A 143 27.45 -7.45 -5.19
N THR A 144 26.95 -8.58 -5.73
CA THR A 144 26.86 -9.85 -5.00
C THR A 144 27.69 -10.97 -5.63
N ASN A 145 28.40 -10.68 -6.72
CA ASN A 145 29.41 -11.56 -7.33
C ASN A 145 30.80 -11.01 -6.98
#